data_AF-A0A1L9T1S3-F1
#
_entry.id   AF-A0A1L9T1S3-F1
#
_cell.length_a   1.000
_cell.length_b   1.000
_cell.length_c   1.000
_cell.angle_alpha   90.00
_cell.angle_beta   90.00
_cell.angle_gamma   90.00
#
_symmetry.space_group_name_H-M   'P 1'
#
loop_
_entity.id
_entity.type
_entity.pdbx_description
1 polymer ?
#
loop_
_entity_poly.entity_id
_entity_poly.type
_entity_poly.pdbx_seq_one_letter_code
_entity_poly.pdbx_strand_id
1 'polypeptide(L)'
;MLRTIGITRDVENTLRSNDEAYRRIGERVRTYRAREIEQLMLEHGQSGSMVHSPESWQKTQMGRALARHPLVNYAKHGHAPTLPPTPPVKLADKRPLAGIKVVELARIIAATATGAALASMGAEVIRVNSSKLKDYTPAQPSSLMAGKTTIDLDLDIPADHKRLSQLFEEADVIIQGYRLGSLARRGFGFDAAQKMAERRGRGIVYVDENCYGPDGYYSERPGWQQVADAAAGSSYIMGQAFGFPKGQGVLPSLPISDMSTGILTALTIMCGLRDRAKYGGSYHGHSALTAYNMATLDPQVRLYQREVVQKIQETYRFAPWSSDAHVAPLYYNILKAWDENSDLVRKEDYYVHFSDSVFGADLRVLAPVVKYASEESTPRWTSPPVPFCHHEFRNFSPV
;
A
#
# COMPACT_ATOMS: atom_id res chain seq x y z
N MET A 1 -12.46 3.47 17.39
CA MET A 1 -11.19 3.48 18.14
C MET A 1 -11.28 4.13 19.53
N LEU A 2 -11.41 5.45 19.69
CA LEU A 2 -11.34 6.11 21.02
C LEU A 2 -12.36 5.60 22.06
N ARG A 3 -13.59 5.29 21.63
CA ARG A 3 -14.62 4.68 22.50
C ARG A 3 -14.18 3.34 23.11
N THR A 4 -13.38 2.56 22.38
CA THR A 4 -12.84 1.25 22.84
C THR A 4 -11.99 1.39 24.09
N ILE A 5 -11.28 2.52 24.23
CA ILE A 5 -10.47 2.82 25.42
C ILE A 5 -11.23 3.70 26.42
N GLY A 6 -12.56 3.82 26.30
CA GLY A 6 -13.39 4.59 27.22
C GLY A 6 -13.32 6.11 27.03
N ILE A 7 -12.82 6.60 25.89
CA ILE A 7 -12.88 8.03 25.56
C ILE A 7 -14.13 8.30 24.72
N THR A 8 -15.04 9.10 25.27
CA THR A 8 -16.26 9.57 24.61
C THR A 8 -16.00 10.85 23.84
N ARG A 9 -16.97 11.25 23.00
CA ARG A 9 -16.92 12.54 22.30
C ARG A 9 -16.94 13.65 23.34
N ASP A 10 -16.05 14.61 23.19
CA ASP A 10 -16.02 15.83 23.97
C ASP A 10 -17.19 16.75 23.57
N VAL A 11 -18.35 16.49 24.14
CA VAL A 11 -19.61 17.20 23.81
C VAL A 11 -19.61 18.65 24.29
N GLU A 12 -18.79 18.96 25.28
CA GLU A 12 -18.64 20.31 25.85
C GLU A 12 -17.57 21.15 25.14
N ASN A 13 -16.88 20.58 24.13
CA ASN A 13 -15.76 21.21 23.41
C ASN A 13 -14.70 21.79 24.36
N THR A 14 -14.38 21.03 25.41
CA THR A 14 -13.36 21.38 26.41
C THR A 14 -11.94 21.32 25.85
N LEU A 15 -11.69 20.46 24.86
CA LEU A 15 -10.42 20.32 24.15
C LEU A 15 -10.31 21.39 23.06
N ARG A 16 -9.29 22.25 23.18
CA ARG A 16 -9.05 23.39 22.28
C ARG A 16 -7.87 23.17 21.34
N SER A 17 -7.08 22.12 21.53
CA SER A 17 -5.92 21.81 20.70
C SER A 17 -5.69 20.30 20.49
N ASN A 18 -4.94 19.98 19.43
CA ASN A 18 -4.49 18.61 19.19
C ASN A 18 -3.58 18.09 20.32
N ASP A 19 -2.79 18.96 20.94
CA ASP A 19 -1.88 18.60 22.04
C ASP A 19 -2.65 18.24 23.32
N GLU A 20 -3.75 18.94 23.62
CA GLU A 20 -4.66 18.56 24.70
C GLU A 20 -5.34 17.23 24.42
N ALA A 21 -5.83 17.03 23.19
CA ALA A 21 -6.41 15.76 22.79
C ALA A 21 -5.40 14.61 22.89
N TYR A 22 -4.16 14.84 22.46
CA TYR A 22 -3.06 13.88 22.53
C TYR A 22 -2.73 13.51 23.98
N ARG A 23 -2.60 14.51 24.87
CA ARG A 23 -2.35 14.27 26.31
C ARG A 23 -3.46 13.43 26.93
N ARG A 24 -4.73 13.78 26.71
CA ARG A 24 -5.89 13.03 27.22
C ARG A 24 -5.91 11.58 26.72
N ILE A 25 -5.63 11.36 25.43
CA ILE A 25 -5.53 10.01 24.86
C ILE A 25 -4.37 9.26 25.50
N GLY A 26 -3.20 9.89 25.62
CA GLY A 26 -2.00 9.30 26.22
C GLY A 26 -2.18 8.91 27.68
N GLU A 27 -2.79 9.77 28.51
CA GLU A 27 -3.14 9.47 29.90
C GLU A 27 -4.02 8.24 30.00
N ARG A 28 -5.04 8.14 29.14
CA ARG A 28 -5.92 6.97 29.13
C ARG A 28 -5.22 5.71 28.62
N VAL A 29 -4.39 5.82 27.59
CA VAL A 29 -3.62 4.69 27.06
C VAL A 29 -2.67 4.12 28.13
N ARG A 30 -2.04 4.99 28.94
CA ARG A 30 -1.14 4.58 30.03
C ARG A 30 -1.81 3.80 31.16
N THR A 31 -3.15 3.81 31.26
CA THR A 31 -3.86 3.00 32.27
C THR A 31 -3.93 1.51 31.92
N TYR A 32 -3.49 1.11 30.72
CA TYR A 32 -3.51 -0.27 30.25
C TYR A 32 -2.10 -0.79 30.00
N ARG A 33 -1.92 -2.11 30.12
CA ARG A 33 -0.74 -2.79 29.56
C ARG A 33 -0.86 -2.86 28.04
N ALA A 34 0.28 -2.87 27.33
CA ALA A 34 0.29 -2.94 25.87
C ALA A 34 -0.53 -4.11 25.29
N ARG A 35 -0.42 -5.30 25.92
CA ARG A 35 -1.21 -6.49 25.55
C ARG A 35 -2.72 -6.32 25.75
N GLU A 36 -3.14 -5.55 26.75
CA GLU A 36 -4.56 -5.31 27.06
C GLU A 36 -5.16 -4.41 26.00
N ILE A 37 -4.44 -3.36 25.58
CA ILE A 37 -4.87 -2.51 24.46
C ILE A 37 -4.94 -3.32 23.17
N GLU A 38 -3.92 -4.14 22.86
CA GLU A 38 -3.95 -4.94 21.64
C GLU A 38 -5.16 -5.88 21.61
N GLN A 39 -5.44 -6.56 22.73
CA GLN A 39 -6.62 -7.41 22.89
C GLN A 39 -7.92 -6.63 22.71
N LEU A 40 -8.05 -5.47 23.35
CA LEU A 40 -9.22 -4.59 23.17
C LEU A 40 -9.41 -4.17 21.71
N MET A 41 -8.31 -3.86 21.00
CA MET A 41 -8.36 -3.53 19.58
C MET A 41 -8.84 -4.73 18.76
N LEU A 42 -8.38 -5.96 19.06
CA LEU A 42 -8.85 -7.17 18.40
C LEU A 42 -10.34 -7.39 18.59
N GLU A 43 -10.81 -7.38 19.85
CA GLU A 43 -12.21 -7.64 20.21
C GLU A 43 -13.20 -6.67 19.54
N HIS A 44 -12.76 -5.43 19.30
CA HIS A 44 -13.60 -4.37 18.71
C HIS A 44 -13.33 -4.14 17.22
N GLY A 45 -12.60 -5.03 16.55
CA GLY A 45 -12.27 -4.93 15.13
C GLY A 45 -11.51 -3.66 14.76
N GLN A 46 -10.66 -3.17 15.66
CA GLN A 46 -9.83 -1.97 15.50
C GLN A 46 -8.39 -2.33 15.14
N SER A 47 -7.69 -1.36 14.56
CA SER A 47 -6.26 -1.44 14.26
C SER A 47 -5.44 -1.13 15.52
N GLY A 48 -4.31 -1.81 15.69
CA GLY A 48 -3.34 -1.56 16.74
C GLY A 48 -2.44 -2.77 16.96
N SER A 49 -1.20 -2.58 17.38
CA SER A 49 -0.35 -3.69 17.80
C SER A 49 0.64 -3.19 18.83
N MET A 50 1.08 -4.07 19.72
CA MET A 50 2.17 -3.74 20.62
C MET A 50 3.48 -3.67 19.83
N VAL A 51 4.45 -2.91 20.35
CA VAL A 51 5.78 -2.83 19.75
C VAL A 51 6.54 -4.11 20.08
N HIS A 52 6.85 -4.90 19.06
CA HIS A 52 7.70 -6.08 19.17
C HIS A 52 9.13 -5.76 18.73
N SER A 53 10.13 -6.42 19.32
CA SER A 53 11.41 -6.58 18.62
C SER A 53 11.25 -7.61 17.49
N PRO A 54 12.08 -7.57 16.44
CA PRO A 54 12.02 -8.56 15.34
C PRO A 54 12.06 -10.00 15.85
N GLU A 55 12.96 -10.29 16.80
CA GLU A 55 13.07 -11.61 17.44
C GLU A 55 11.79 -12.01 18.19
N SER A 56 11.17 -11.07 18.91
CA SER A 56 9.93 -11.38 19.66
C SER A 56 8.75 -11.62 18.74
N TRP A 57 8.65 -10.90 17.62
CA TRP A 57 7.60 -11.08 16.61
C TRP A 57 7.68 -12.46 15.98
N GLN A 58 8.87 -12.90 15.58
CA GLN A 58 9.10 -14.22 14.99
C GLN A 58 8.69 -15.37 15.93
N LYS A 59 8.70 -15.14 17.25
CA LYS A 59 8.23 -16.11 18.27
C LYS A 59 6.71 -16.07 18.49
N THR A 60 5.98 -15.14 17.89
CA THR A 60 4.51 -15.13 17.95
C THR A 60 3.92 -16.16 16.99
N GLN A 61 2.66 -16.56 17.21
CA GLN A 61 1.96 -17.42 16.26
C GLN A 61 1.76 -16.73 14.91
N MET A 62 1.49 -15.42 14.87
CA MET A 62 1.40 -14.68 13.59
C MET A 62 2.73 -14.58 12.86
N GLY A 63 3.82 -14.24 13.55
CA GLY A 63 5.15 -14.16 12.93
C GLY A 63 5.56 -15.49 12.32
N ARG A 64 5.34 -16.61 13.03
CA ARG A 64 5.56 -17.96 12.48
C ARG A 64 4.63 -18.30 11.32
N ALA A 65 3.37 -17.88 11.37
CA ALA A 65 2.43 -18.14 10.30
C ALA A 65 2.85 -17.46 9.00
N LEU A 66 3.17 -16.17 9.10
CA LEU A 66 3.58 -15.36 7.97
C LEU A 66 4.92 -15.82 7.38
N ALA A 67 5.88 -16.24 8.22
CA ALA A 67 7.19 -16.72 7.78
C ALA A 67 7.14 -18.02 6.94
N ARG A 68 6.04 -18.77 6.92
CA ARG A 68 5.87 -19.95 6.06
C ARG A 68 5.62 -19.59 4.60
N HIS A 69 5.23 -18.35 4.33
CA HIS A 69 4.93 -17.87 2.99
C HIS A 69 6.18 -17.27 2.37
N PRO A 70 6.43 -17.47 1.05
CA PRO A 70 7.51 -16.78 0.37
C PRO A 70 7.23 -15.26 0.33
N LEU A 71 8.28 -14.44 0.23
CA LEU A 71 8.10 -12.98 0.14
C LEU A 71 7.33 -12.57 -1.13
N VAL A 72 7.65 -13.20 -2.27
CA VAL A 72 6.86 -13.10 -3.50
C VAL A 72 5.83 -14.24 -3.46
N ASN A 73 4.67 -13.99 -2.85
CA ASN A 73 3.65 -15.01 -2.60
C ASN A 73 2.58 -15.00 -3.68
N TYR A 74 2.66 -15.94 -4.61
CA TYR A 74 1.61 -16.24 -5.57
C TYR A 74 1.62 -17.71 -5.96
N ALA A 75 0.45 -18.22 -6.34
CA ALA A 75 0.31 -19.58 -6.84
C ALA A 75 -0.77 -19.63 -7.93
N LYS A 76 -0.64 -20.60 -8.83
CA LYS A 76 -1.71 -20.97 -9.76
C LYS A 76 -2.85 -21.59 -8.95
N HIS A 77 -4.07 -21.11 -9.15
CA HIS A 77 -5.23 -21.62 -8.42
C HIS A 77 -6.06 -22.59 -9.28
N GLY A 78 -6.53 -23.69 -8.66
CA GLY A 78 -7.45 -24.66 -9.26
C GLY A 78 -6.79 -25.82 -10.03
N HIS A 79 -7.51 -26.96 -10.09
CA HIS A 79 -7.15 -28.18 -10.84
C HIS A 79 -8.03 -28.42 -12.10
N ALA A 80 -9.02 -27.54 -12.37
CA ALA A 80 -9.98 -27.66 -13.48
C ALA A 80 -9.45 -27.01 -14.79
N PRO A 81 -10.06 -27.25 -15.97
CA PRO A 81 -9.36 -27.25 -17.26
C PRO A 81 -8.59 -25.94 -17.44
N THR A 82 -7.27 -26.08 -17.63
CA THR A 82 -6.33 -24.98 -17.69
C THR A 82 -6.79 -23.97 -18.73
N LEU A 83 -7.30 -22.81 -18.29
CA LEU A 83 -7.47 -21.66 -19.18
C LEU A 83 -6.18 -21.51 -19.99
N PRO A 84 -6.27 -21.29 -21.31
CA PRO A 84 -5.09 -21.33 -22.16
C PRO A 84 -4.08 -20.26 -21.77
N PRO A 85 -2.79 -20.47 -22.09
CA PRO A 85 -1.79 -19.41 -21.99
C PRO A 85 -2.28 -18.12 -22.66
N THR A 86 -2.10 -16.98 -21.98
CA THR A 86 -2.54 -15.67 -22.47
C THR A 86 -1.31 -14.80 -22.72
N PRO A 87 -0.64 -14.93 -23.88
CA PRO A 87 0.55 -14.14 -24.18
C PRO A 87 0.22 -12.64 -24.29
N PRO A 88 1.17 -11.74 -23.98
CA PRO A 88 1.00 -10.31 -24.19
C PRO A 88 0.69 -9.98 -25.66
N VAL A 89 -0.16 -8.97 -25.87
CA VAL A 89 -0.47 -8.46 -27.20
C VAL A 89 0.70 -7.60 -27.70
N LYS A 90 1.05 -7.72 -28.98
CA LYS A 90 2.07 -6.84 -29.59
C LYS A 90 1.45 -5.48 -29.89
N LEU A 91 1.89 -4.45 -29.17
CA LEU A 91 1.43 -3.08 -29.32
C LEU A 91 2.54 -2.14 -29.78
N ALA A 92 2.16 -0.91 -30.14
CA ALA A 92 3.09 0.17 -30.44
C ALA A 92 3.89 0.56 -29.19
N ASP A 93 3.21 0.69 -28.04
CA ASP A 93 3.87 0.91 -26.76
C ASP A 93 4.70 -0.32 -26.36
N LYS A 94 6.00 -0.11 -26.13
CA LYS A 94 6.97 -1.19 -25.85
C LYS A 94 7.17 -1.44 -24.36
N ARG A 95 6.49 -0.70 -23.49
CA ARG A 95 6.54 -0.94 -22.05
C ARG A 95 5.98 -2.33 -21.70
N PRO A 96 6.53 -3.00 -20.67
CA PRO A 96 6.31 -4.44 -20.46
C PRO A 96 4.87 -4.83 -20.10
N LEU A 97 4.05 -3.88 -19.63
CA LEU A 97 2.64 -4.11 -19.26
C LEU A 97 1.66 -3.40 -20.20
N ALA A 98 2.11 -2.93 -21.37
CA ALA A 98 1.23 -2.38 -22.39
C ALA A 98 0.12 -3.39 -22.73
N GLY A 99 -1.14 -2.92 -22.69
CA GLY A 99 -2.33 -3.73 -22.95
C GLY A 99 -2.86 -4.54 -21.77
N ILE A 100 -2.20 -4.49 -20.60
CA ILE A 100 -2.70 -5.12 -19.37
C ILE A 100 -3.74 -4.21 -18.72
N LYS A 101 -4.93 -4.76 -18.46
CA LYS A 101 -6.05 -4.06 -17.81
C LYS A 101 -6.06 -4.34 -16.30
N VAL A 102 -5.98 -3.30 -15.48
CA VAL A 102 -5.87 -3.41 -14.02
C VAL A 102 -7.03 -2.69 -13.33
N VAL A 103 -7.74 -3.41 -12.45
CA VAL A 103 -8.67 -2.79 -11.49
C VAL A 103 -7.97 -2.66 -10.15
N GLU A 104 -7.83 -1.43 -9.66
CA GLU A 104 -7.22 -1.12 -8.36
C GLU A 104 -8.31 -0.75 -7.35
N LEU A 105 -8.50 -1.57 -6.32
CA LEU A 105 -9.42 -1.36 -5.20
C LEU A 105 -8.61 -1.08 -3.94
N ALA A 106 -8.12 0.15 -3.81
CA ALA A 106 -7.14 0.53 -2.80
C ALA A 106 -7.43 1.90 -2.19
N ARG A 107 -6.85 2.12 -1.00
CA ARG A 107 -6.81 3.41 -0.30
C ARG A 107 -5.39 3.69 0.16
N ILE A 108 -5.07 4.97 0.38
CA ILE A 108 -3.80 5.42 0.99
C ILE A 108 -2.58 5.13 0.10
N ILE A 109 -1.64 4.26 0.49
CA ILE A 109 -0.30 4.23 -0.13
C ILE A 109 0.03 2.87 -0.75
N ALA A 110 0.05 1.76 -0.01
CA ALA A 110 0.68 0.52 -0.48
C ALA A 110 0.12 0.01 -1.83
N ALA A 111 -1.17 -0.31 -1.89
CA ALA A 111 -1.77 -0.85 -3.11
C ALA A 111 -1.91 0.21 -4.21
N THR A 112 -1.85 1.48 -3.80
CA THR A 112 -1.77 2.60 -4.70
C THR A 112 -0.39 2.68 -5.37
N ALA A 113 0.68 2.44 -4.63
CA ALA A 113 2.05 2.38 -5.17
C ALA A 113 2.18 1.22 -6.16
N THR A 114 1.51 0.09 -5.90
CA THR A 114 1.37 -1.03 -6.84
C THR A 114 0.81 -0.57 -8.17
N GLY A 115 -0.40 0.02 -8.19
CA GLY A 115 -0.99 0.44 -9.46
C GLY A 115 -0.22 1.57 -10.13
N ALA A 116 0.50 2.43 -9.39
CA ALA A 116 1.36 3.44 -9.98
C ALA A 116 2.55 2.78 -10.69
N ALA A 117 3.19 1.80 -10.05
CA ALA A 117 4.25 1.01 -10.69
C ALA A 117 3.75 0.33 -11.97
N LEU A 118 2.57 -0.32 -11.95
CA LEU A 118 1.99 -0.96 -13.14
C LEU A 118 1.64 0.05 -14.25
N ALA A 119 1.04 1.19 -13.91
CA ALA A 119 0.72 2.25 -14.87
C ALA A 119 1.97 2.83 -15.53
N SER A 120 3.03 3.04 -14.74
CA SER A 120 4.32 3.52 -15.26
C SER A 120 4.90 2.56 -16.32
N MET A 121 4.68 1.25 -16.11
CA MET A 121 5.08 0.15 -17.00
C MET A 121 4.08 -0.12 -18.13
N GLY A 122 3.07 0.73 -18.32
CA GLY A 122 2.16 0.70 -19.47
C GLY A 122 0.81 0.02 -19.26
N ALA A 123 0.52 -0.48 -18.05
CA ALA A 123 -0.80 -1.01 -17.75
C ALA A 123 -1.86 0.10 -17.77
N GLU A 124 -3.06 -0.20 -18.25
CA GLU A 124 -4.23 0.67 -18.07
C GLU A 124 -4.82 0.40 -16.69
N VAL A 125 -4.70 1.37 -15.78
CA VAL A 125 -5.12 1.23 -14.38
C VAL A 125 -6.36 2.06 -14.12
N ILE A 126 -7.47 1.39 -13.80
CA ILE A 126 -8.70 2.00 -13.30
C ILE A 126 -8.74 1.78 -11.79
N ARG A 127 -8.49 2.84 -11.03
CA ARG A 127 -8.70 2.87 -9.58
C ARG A 127 -10.16 3.14 -9.28
N VAL A 128 -10.76 2.23 -8.53
CA VAL A 128 -12.14 2.33 -8.06
C VAL A 128 -12.13 2.66 -6.58
N ASN A 129 -12.80 3.75 -6.22
CA ASN A 129 -13.03 4.13 -4.83
C ASN A 129 -14.44 4.67 -4.66
N SER A 130 -14.86 4.90 -3.41
CA SER A 130 -16.14 5.56 -3.13
C SER A 130 -15.88 6.92 -2.49
N SER A 131 -16.54 7.97 -2.98
CA SER A 131 -16.54 9.30 -2.39
C SER A 131 -17.05 9.33 -0.95
N LYS A 132 -17.80 8.31 -0.53
CA LYS A 132 -18.27 8.11 0.86
C LYS A 132 -17.18 7.57 1.79
N LEU A 133 -16.09 7.04 1.25
CA LEU A 133 -14.94 6.58 2.02
C LEU A 133 -13.91 7.70 2.09
N LYS A 134 -13.45 8.01 3.30
CA LYS A 134 -12.36 8.98 3.47
C LYS A 134 -11.06 8.39 2.92
N ASP A 135 -10.57 8.88 1.79
CA ASP A 135 -9.23 8.58 1.30
C ASP A 135 -8.27 9.66 1.79
N TYR A 136 -7.36 9.28 2.68
CA TYR A 136 -6.36 10.16 3.27
C TYR A 136 -5.00 10.01 2.58
N THR A 137 -4.94 9.54 1.34
CA THR A 137 -3.69 9.50 0.58
C THR A 137 -2.99 10.87 0.72
N PRO A 138 -1.85 10.94 1.42
CA PRO A 138 -1.26 12.22 1.78
C PRO A 138 -0.86 12.99 0.52
N ALA A 139 -1.03 14.32 0.57
CA ALA A 139 -0.47 15.26 -0.40
C ALA A 139 -0.86 14.98 -1.87
N GLN A 140 -2.13 15.17 -2.22
CA GLN A 140 -2.45 15.46 -3.62
C GLN A 140 -1.89 16.84 -3.98
N PRO A 141 -1.23 17.00 -5.14
CA PRO A 141 -0.94 15.97 -6.16
C PRO A 141 0.26 15.06 -5.82
N SER A 142 0.10 13.74 -6.05
CA SER A 142 1.13 12.72 -5.77
C SER A 142 1.37 11.80 -6.97
N SER A 143 2.62 11.38 -7.19
CA SER A 143 2.98 10.40 -8.23
C SER A 143 2.25 9.06 -8.09
N LEU A 144 1.73 8.76 -6.90
CA LEU A 144 0.86 7.62 -6.62
C LEU A 144 -0.41 7.58 -7.48
N MET A 145 -0.87 8.74 -7.98
CA MET A 145 -2.05 8.86 -8.85
C MET A 145 -1.71 9.02 -10.34
N ALA A 146 -0.44 9.23 -10.69
CA ALA A 146 -0.05 9.51 -12.07
C ALA A 146 -0.29 8.30 -12.98
N GLY A 147 -0.74 8.55 -14.21
CA GLY A 147 -1.03 7.50 -15.20
C GLY A 147 -2.30 6.67 -14.96
N LYS A 148 -3.17 7.08 -14.03
CA LYS A 148 -4.38 6.31 -13.65
C LYS A 148 -5.67 7.04 -13.99
N THR A 149 -6.72 6.26 -14.21
CA THR A 149 -8.10 6.74 -14.13
C THR A 149 -8.66 6.45 -12.76
N THR A 150 -9.26 7.44 -12.12
CA THR A 150 -9.92 7.31 -10.81
C THR A 150 -11.42 7.50 -10.98
N ILE A 151 -12.24 6.53 -10.57
CA ILE A 151 -13.70 6.59 -10.69
C ILE A 151 -14.39 6.42 -9.32
N ASP A 152 -15.58 7.01 -9.21
CA ASP A 152 -16.46 6.84 -8.04
C ASP A 152 -17.44 5.70 -8.27
N LEU A 153 -17.42 4.69 -7.39
CA LEU A 153 -18.44 3.64 -7.34
C LEU A 153 -18.82 3.35 -5.89
N ASP A 154 -20.12 3.36 -5.60
CA ASP A 154 -20.66 2.91 -4.33
C ASP A 154 -21.31 1.53 -4.50
N LEU A 155 -20.71 0.51 -3.90
CA LEU A 155 -21.19 -0.87 -4.02
C LEU A 155 -22.52 -1.14 -3.29
N ASP A 156 -23.04 -0.17 -2.54
CA ASP A 156 -24.41 -0.22 -2.00
C ASP A 156 -25.46 0.22 -3.06
N ILE A 157 -25.01 0.79 -4.19
CA ILE A 157 -25.84 1.14 -5.34
C ILE A 157 -25.79 -0.02 -6.37
N PRO A 158 -26.93 -0.64 -6.73
CA PRO A 158 -26.94 -1.77 -7.66
C PRO A 158 -26.33 -1.47 -9.05
N ALA A 159 -26.49 -0.24 -9.54
CA ALA A 159 -25.90 0.17 -10.81
C ALA A 159 -24.36 0.19 -10.76
N ASP A 160 -23.78 0.63 -9.65
CA ASP A 160 -22.33 0.68 -9.46
C ASP A 160 -21.74 -0.70 -9.18
N HIS A 161 -22.49 -1.58 -8.50
CA HIS A 161 -22.14 -3.00 -8.40
C HIS A 161 -22.02 -3.65 -9.78
N LYS A 162 -22.98 -3.38 -10.68
CA LYS A 162 -22.95 -3.86 -12.07
C LYS A 162 -21.75 -3.28 -12.83
N ARG A 163 -21.47 -1.98 -12.67
CA ARG A 163 -20.31 -1.30 -13.29
C ARG A 163 -18.98 -1.92 -12.84
N LEU A 164 -18.81 -2.20 -11.54
CA LEU A 164 -17.60 -2.88 -11.07
C LEU A 164 -17.49 -4.30 -11.64
N SER A 165 -18.61 -5.01 -11.75
CA SER A 165 -18.64 -6.35 -12.37
C SER A 165 -18.19 -6.30 -13.84
N GLN A 166 -18.58 -5.28 -14.60
CA GLN A 166 -18.12 -5.07 -15.98
C GLN A 166 -16.60 -4.87 -16.05
N LEU A 167 -16.03 -4.07 -15.14
CA LEU A 167 -14.58 -3.90 -15.06
C LEU A 167 -13.86 -5.22 -14.73
N PHE A 168 -14.40 -6.02 -13.79
CA PHE A 168 -13.82 -7.32 -13.45
C PHE A 168 -13.86 -8.31 -14.62
N GLU A 169 -14.93 -8.29 -15.43
CA GLU A 169 -15.03 -9.13 -16.63
C GLU A 169 -13.95 -8.81 -17.66
N GLU A 170 -13.47 -7.56 -17.73
CA GLU A 170 -12.43 -7.13 -18.67
C GLU A 170 -11.01 -7.16 -18.10
N ALA A 171 -10.85 -7.16 -16.78
CA ALA A 171 -9.56 -7.08 -16.10
C ALA A 171 -8.64 -8.28 -16.39
N ASP A 172 -7.34 -7.99 -16.46
CA ASP A 172 -6.25 -8.98 -16.38
C ASP A 172 -5.74 -9.13 -14.96
N VAL A 173 -5.79 -8.03 -14.20
CA VAL A 173 -5.28 -7.92 -12.84
C VAL A 173 -6.30 -7.24 -11.94
N ILE A 174 -6.52 -7.80 -10.76
CA ILE A 174 -7.24 -7.15 -9.66
C ILE A 174 -6.28 -6.94 -8.49
N ILE A 175 -6.21 -5.71 -7.99
CA ILE A 175 -5.50 -5.37 -6.75
C ILE A 175 -6.54 -5.03 -5.69
N GLN A 176 -6.53 -5.76 -4.59
CA GLN A 176 -7.45 -5.60 -3.47
C GLN A 176 -6.67 -5.19 -2.23
N GLY A 177 -6.79 -3.92 -1.84
CA GLY A 177 -6.14 -3.31 -0.67
C GLY A 177 -7.05 -3.19 0.56
N TYR A 178 -8.28 -3.68 0.49
CA TYR A 178 -9.19 -3.71 1.64
C TYR A 178 -8.94 -4.93 2.53
N ARG A 179 -9.56 -4.96 3.71
CA ARG A 179 -9.48 -6.10 4.65
C ARG A 179 -9.81 -7.40 3.93
N LEU A 180 -9.05 -8.45 4.22
CA LEU A 180 -9.29 -9.77 3.63
C LEU A 180 -10.75 -10.20 3.86
N GLY A 181 -11.37 -10.78 2.83
CA GLY A 181 -12.78 -11.19 2.84
C GLY A 181 -13.81 -10.06 2.67
N SER A 182 -13.45 -8.77 2.79
CA SER A 182 -14.44 -7.68 2.72
C SER A 182 -15.08 -7.55 1.34
N LEU A 183 -14.29 -7.65 0.27
CA LEU A 183 -14.80 -7.66 -1.10
C LEU A 183 -15.42 -9.00 -1.49
N ALA A 184 -14.90 -10.11 -0.98
CA ALA A 184 -15.47 -11.43 -1.20
C ALA A 184 -16.94 -11.50 -0.76
N ARG A 185 -17.26 -10.95 0.43
CA ARG A 185 -18.65 -10.82 0.93
C ARG A 185 -19.55 -9.95 0.04
N ARG A 186 -18.98 -9.11 -0.82
CA ARG A 186 -19.70 -8.26 -1.78
C ARG A 186 -19.70 -8.84 -3.21
N GLY A 187 -19.16 -10.05 -3.40
CA GLY A 187 -19.09 -10.72 -4.70
C GLY A 187 -17.86 -10.38 -5.55
N PHE A 188 -16.84 -9.74 -4.97
CA PHE A 188 -15.62 -9.29 -5.68
C PHE A 188 -14.33 -9.90 -5.11
N GLY A 189 -14.44 -11.11 -4.55
CA GLY A 189 -13.29 -11.92 -4.12
C GLY A 189 -12.67 -12.70 -5.27
N PHE A 190 -11.57 -13.41 -4.99
CA PHE A 190 -10.85 -14.19 -5.98
C PHE A 190 -11.75 -15.21 -6.70
N ASP A 191 -12.54 -16.01 -5.98
CA ASP A 191 -13.42 -17.03 -6.60
C ASP A 191 -14.41 -16.43 -7.60
N ALA A 192 -14.94 -15.23 -7.32
CA ALA A 192 -15.86 -14.55 -8.22
C ALA A 192 -15.12 -14.04 -9.47
N ALA A 193 -13.94 -13.45 -9.27
CA ALA A 193 -13.08 -13.01 -10.36
C ALA A 193 -12.61 -14.19 -11.24
N GLN A 194 -12.32 -15.34 -10.64
CA GLN A 194 -11.97 -16.56 -11.35
C GLN A 194 -13.15 -17.06 -12.20
N LYS A 195 -14.37 -17.12 -11.66
CA LYS A 195 -15.56 -17.49 -12.45
C LYS A 195 -15.78 -16.55 -13.63
N MET A 196 -15.54 -15.26 -13.46
CA MET A 196 -15.59 -14.28 -14.56
C MET A 196 -14.51 -14.56 -15.61
N ALA A 197 -13.28 -14.83 -15.18
CA ALA A 197 -12.15 -15.19 -16.04
C ALA A 197 -12.42 -16.49 -16.84
N GLU A 198 -13.01 -17.49 -16.20
CA GLU A 198 -13.41 -18.76 -16.82
C GLU A 198 -14.46 -18.55 -17.91
N ARG A 199 -15.52 -17.77 -17.65
CA ARG A 199 -16.54 -17.43 -18.65
C ARG A 199 -15.95 -16.70 -19.87
N ARG A 200 -14.95 -15.86 -19.66
CA ARG A 200 -14.22 -15.15 -20.75
C ARG A 200 -13.20 -16.03 -21.47
N GLY A 201 -12.83 -17.18 -20.90
CA GLY A 201 -11.77 -18.03 -21.46
C GLY A 201 -10.36 -17.47 -21.29
N ARG A 202 -10.14 -16.53 -20.36
CA ARG A 202 -8.85 -15.85 -20.16
C ARG A 202 -8.57 -15.65 -18.67
N GLY A 203 -7.48 -16.27 -18.20
CA GLY A 203 -7.07 -16.27 -16.79
C GLY A 203 -6.85 -14.88 -16.19
N ILE A 204 -6.88 -14.79 -14.87
CA ILE A 204 -6.73 -13.54 -14.13
C ILE A 204 -5.63 -13.64 -13.06
N VAL A 205 -4.99 -12.51 -12.76
CA VAL A 205 -4.13 -12.36 -11.59
C VAL A 205 -4.87 -11.53 -10.55
N TYR A 206 -5.06 -12.07 -9.35
CA TYR A 206 -5.69 -11.36 -8.24
C TYR A 206 -4.70 -11.29 -7.10
N VAL A 207 -4.51 -10.12 -6.51
CA VAL A 207 -3.62 -9.98 -5.35
C VAL A 207 -4.33 -9.29 -4.20
N ASP A 208 -4.39 -9.97 -3.06
CA ASP A 208 -4.74 -9.36 -1.79
C ASP A 208 -3.49 -8.72 -1.18
N GLU A 209 -3.54 -7.40 -1.00
CA GLU A 209 -2.49 -6.65 -0.32
C GLU A 209 -3.02 -6.12 1.00
N ASN A 210 -2.47 -6.61 2.11
CA ASN A 210 -3.00 -6.29 3.44
C ASN A 210 -1.88 -6.11 4.49
N CYS A 211 -2.24 -6.00 5.76
CA CYS A 211 -1.25 -5.80 6.82
C CYS A 211 -0.51 -7.08 7.25
N TYR A 212 -1.20 -8.22 7.33
CA TYR A 212 -0.76 -9.41 8.09
C TYR A 212 -0.60 -10.69 7.29
N GLY A 213 -0.88 -10.67 5.99
CA GLY A 213 -0.81 -11.82 5.09
C GLY A 213 -2.13 -12.59 4.95
N PRO A 214 -2.06 -13.78 4.34
CA PRO A 214 -3.25 -14.54 3.94
C PRO A 214 -3.90 -15.35 5.07
N ASP A 215 -3.16 -15.68 6.13
CA ASP A 215 -3.59 -16.63 7.14
C ASP A 215 -3.29 -16.18 8.58
N GLY A 216 -3.66 -17.02 9.55
CA GLY A 216 -3.52 -16.73 10.97
C GLY A 216 -4.62 -15.82 11.52
N TYR A 217 -4.62 -15.63 12.84
CA TYR A 217 -5.69 -14.95 13.55
C TYR A 217 -5.72 -13.43 13.33
N TYR A 218 -4.73 -12.85 12.64
CA TYR A 218 -4.72 -11.44 12.21
C TYR A 218 -5.03 -11.24 10.72
N SER A 219 -5.30 -12.28 9.93
CA SER A 219 -5.49 -12.14 8.46
C SER A 219 -6.61 -11.17 8.06
N GLU A 220 -7.73 -11.18 8.80
CA GLU A 220 -8.86 -10.25 8.59
C GLU A 220 -8.75 -8.95 9.42
N ARG A 221 -7.70 -8.81 10.23
CA ARG A 221 -7.52 -7.66 11.12
C ARG A 221 -7.21 -6.41 10.30
N PRO A 222 -7.85 -5.25 10.59
CA PRO A 222 -7.39 -3.98 10.02
C PRO A 222 -5.95 -3.69 10.41
N GLY A 223 -5.21 -3.09 9.48
CA GLY A 223 -3.89 -2.57 9.75
C GLY A 223 -3.50 -1.49 8.75
N TRP A 224 -2.46 -0.77 9.15
CA TRP A 224 -1.76 0.26 8.40
C TRP A 224 -0.27 0.03 8.61
N GLN A 225 0.59 0.70 7.83
CA GLN A 225 2.04 0.58 7.99
C GLN A 225 2.48 0.76 9.45
N GLN A 226 1.99 1.76 10.18
CA GLN A 226 2.44 2.00 11.56
C GLN A 226 2.23 0.80 12.48
N VAL A 227 1.14 0.05 12.23
CA VAL A 227 0.83 -1.16 12.97
C VAL A 227 1.70 -2.32 12.51
N ALA A 228 1.97 -2.44 11.21
CA ALA A 228 2.93 -3.40 10.70
C ALA A 228 4.36 -3.14 11.20
N ASP A 229 4.75 -1.87 11.33
CA ASP A 229 6.05 -1.42 11.84
C ASP A 229 6.20 -1.76 13.33
N ALA A 230 5.13 -1.58 14.11
CA ALA A 230 5.09 -2.03 15.51
C ALA A 230 5.11 -3.55 15.65
N ALA A 231 4.29 -4.25 14.86
CA ALA A 231 4.15 -5.69 14.91
C ALA A 231 5.44 -6.42 14.49
N ALA A 232 6.01 -6.09 13.34
CA ALA A 232 7.20 -6.77 12.81
C ALA A 232 8.53 -6.22 13.37
N GLY A 233 8.49 -5.08 14.07
CA GLY A 233 9.63 -4.53 14.81
C GLY A 233 10.44 -3.45 14.09
N SER A 234 9.98 -2.93 12.95
CA SER A 234 10.60 -1.77 12.30
C SER A 234 10.64 -0.57 13.24
N SER A 235 9.53 -0.30 13.95
CA SER A 235 9.47 0.84 14.87
C SER A 235 10.34 0.65 16.11
N TYR A 236 10.52 -0.60 16.55
CA TYR A 236 11.48 -0.94 17.61
C TYR A 236 12.91 -0.61 17.20
N ILE A 237 13.31 -0.99 15.98
CA ILE A 237 14.64 -0.71 15.45
C ILE A 237 14.88 0.80 15.31
N MET A 238 13.88 1.54 14.81
CA MET A 238 13.96 3.01 14.76
C MET A 238 14.12 3.60 16.16
N GLY A 239 13.36 3.12 17.15
CA GLY A 239 13.50 3.56 18.54
C GLY A 239 14.91 3.35 19.08
N GLN A 240 15.51 2.19 18.81
CA GLN A 240 16.90 1.90 19.17
C GLN A 240 17.90 2.81 18.44
N ALA A 241 17.66 3.11 17.16
CA ALA A 241 18.51 4.00 16.37
C ALA A 241 18.52 5.44 16.92
N PHE A 242 17.40 5.89 17.49
CA PHE A 242 17.28 7.19 18.16
C PHE A 242 17.65 7.17 19.66
N GLY A 243 18.12 6.03 20.19
CA GLY A 243 18.54 5.92 21.58
C GLY A 243 17.39 5.88 22.59
N PHE A 244 16.16 5.56 22.17
CA PHE A 244 15.04 5.38 23.09
C PHE A 244 15.15 4.06 23.88
N PRO A 245 14.54 4.00 25.08
CA PRO A 245 14.47 2.77 25.87
C PRO A 245 13.90 1.57 25.11
N LYS A 246 14.34 0.37 25.50
CA LYS A 246 13.85 -0.88 24.92
C LYS A 246 12.33 -0.98 25.01
N GLY A 247 11.67 -1.24 23.89
CA GLY A 247 10.21 -1.39 23.80
C GLY A 247 9.47 -0.09 23.45
N GLN A 248 10.15 1.06 23.40
CA GLN A 248 9.59 2.28 22.83
C GLN A 248 9.80 2.30 21.32
N GLY A 249 8.70 2.19 20.57
CA GLY A 249 8.72 2.22 19.11
C GLY A 249 8.65 3.65 18.57
N VAL A 250 9.39 3.91 17.50
CA VAL A 250 9.37 5.18 16.77
C VAL A 250 9.03 4.87 15.33
N LEU A 251 8.13 5.64 14.71
CA LEU A 251 7.77 5.37 13.31
C LEU A 251 8.99 5.60 12.39
N PRO A 252 9.15 4.78 11.34
CA PRO A 252 10.02 5.13 10.23
C PRO A 252 9.68 6.53 9.68
N SER A 253 10.70 7.23 9.20
CA SER A 253 10.60 8.60 8.71
C SER A 253 9.66 8.71 7.50
N LEU A 254 9.67 7.71 6.63
CA LEU A 254 8.90 7.64 5.39
C LEU A 254 8.00 6.40 5.39
N PRO A 255 7.01 6.32 4.49
CA PRO A 255 6.09 5.20 4.36
C PRO A 255 6.79 4.01 3.68
N ILE A 256 7.95 3.60 4.18
CA ILE A 256 8.83 2.61 3.55
C ILE A 256 8.10 1.27 3.40
N SER A 257 7.38 0.83 4.43
CA SER A 257 6.64 -0.44 4.38
C SER A 257 5.54 -0.38 3.32
N ASP A 258 4.73 0.69 3.28
CA ASP A 258 3.67 0.85 2.28
C ASP A 258 4.26 0.89 0.86
N MET A 259 5.21 1.80 0.59
CA MET A 259 5.79 1.98 -0.74
C MET A 259 6.45 0.71 -1.26
N SER A 260 7.28 0.08 -0.42
CA SER A 260 8.01 -1.11 -0.85
C SER A 260 7.15 -2.36 -0.91
N THR A 261 6.13 -2.49 -0.06
CA THR A 261 5.11 -3.54 -0.23
C THR A 261 4.40 -3.36 -1.57
N GLY A 262 4.11 -2.12 -1.99
CA GLY A 262 3.51 -1.89 -3.30
C GLY A 262 4.41 -2.31 -4.47
N ILE A 263 5.73 -2.08 -4.37
CA ILE A 263 6.70 -2.59 -5.37
C ILE A 263 6.75 -4.12 -5.34
N LEU A 264 6.75 -4.74 -4.15
CA LEU A 264 6.70 -6.19 -4.01
C LEU A 264 5.43 -6.78 -4.63
N THR A 265 4.28 -6.15 -4.42
CA THR A 265 3.01 -6.55 -5.04
C THR A 265 3.06 -6.41 -6.56
N ALA A 266 3.66 -5.33 -7.08
CA ALA A 266 3.84 -5.18 -8.53
C ALA A 266 4.72 -6.32 -9.10
N LEU A 267 5.79 -6.72 -8.39
CA LEU A 267 6.59 -7.88 -8.74
C LEU A 267 5.78 -9.18 -8.72
N THR A 268 4.99 -9.43 -7.66
CA THR A 268 4.09 -10.59 -7.55
C THR A 268 3.11 -10.65 -8.74
N ILE A 269 2.53 -9.52 -9.12
CA ILE A 269 1.63 -9.40 -10.28
C ILE A 269 2.36 -9.71 -11.58
N MET A 270 3.56 -9.14 -11.80
CA MET A 270 4.35 -9.42 -13.00
C MET A 270 4.73 -10.91 -13.11
N CYS A 271 5.08 -11.55 -12.00
CA CYS A 271 5.34 -12.98 -11.97
C CYS A 271 4.08 -13.80 -12.31
N GLY A 272 2.93 -13.45 -11.72
CA GLY A 272 1.65 -14.08 -12.05
C GLY A 272 1.25 -13.90 -13.52
N LEU A 273 1.45 -12.71 -14.09
CA LEU A 273 1.18 -12.42 -15.50
C LEU A 273 2.11 -13.20 -16.43
N ARG A 274 3.39 -13.29 -16.10
CA ARG A 274 4.38 -14.11 -16.84
C ARG A 274 3.95 -15.58 -16.87
N ASP A 275 3.56 -16.12 -15.71
CA ASP A 275 3.19 -17.53 -15.61
C ASP A 275 1.82 -17.81 -16.22
N ARG A 276 0.87 -16.87 -16.15
CA ARG A 276 -0.37 -16.90 -16.93
C ARG A 276 -0.09 -16.91 -18.43
N ALA A 277 0.86 -16.10 -18.90
CA ALA A 277 1.22 -16.05 -20.31
C ALA A 277 1.89 -17.34 -20.81
N LYS A 278 2.62 -18.04 -19.94
CA LYS A 278 3.36 -19.26 -20.30
C LYS A 278 2.56 -20.56 -20.08
N TYR A 279 1.82 -20.64 -18.99
CA TYR A 279 1.18 -21.87 -18.51
C TYR A 279 -0.34 -21.77 -18.39
N GLY A 280 -0.91 -20.60 -18.69
CA GLY A 280 -2.35 -20.36 -18.56
C GLY A 280 -2.85 -20.45 -17.11
N GLY A 281 -4.18 -20.44 -16.96
CA GLY A 281 -4.87 -20.43 -15.67
C GLY A 281 -4.87 -19.08 -14.96
N SER A 282 -5.44 -19.07 -13.75
CA SER A 282 -5.53 -17.90 -12.89
C SER A 282 -4.56 -18.03 -11.72
N TYR A 283 -4.08 -16.89 -11.23
CA TYR A 283 -3.10 -16.82 -10.15
C TYR A 283 -3.64 -15.95 -9.02
N HIS A 284 -3.49 -16.43 -7.80
CA HIS A 284 -3.84 -15.69 -6.59
C HIS A 284 -2.54 -15.40 -5.84
N GLY A 285 -2.30 -14.12 -5.56
CA GLY A 285 -1.16 -13.65 -4.81
C GLY A 285 -1.55 -12.94 -3.52
N HIS A 286 -0.57 -12.82 -2.64
CA HIS A 286 -0.69 -12.12 -1.38
C HIS A 286 0.55 -11.27 -1.13
N SER A 287 0.33 -10.06 -0.64
CA SER A 287 1.40 -9.19 -0.16
C SER A 287 1.02 -8.64 1.21
N ALA A 288 2.00 -8.52 2.10
CA ALA A 288 1.77 -8.05 3.45
C ALA A 288 2.82 -7.05 3.93
N LEU A 289 2.36 -5.94 4.51
CA LEU A 289 3.23 -4.93 5.13
C LEU A 289 4.18 -5.55 6.16
N THR A 290 3.65 -6.43 7.01
CA THR A 290 4.45 -7.15 8.01
C THR A 290 5.43 -8.13 7.38
N ALA A 291 5.12 -8.78 6.26
CA ALA A 291 6.04 -9.68 5.58
C ALA A 291 7.23 -8.93 4.99
N TYR A 292 6.99 -7.76 4.38
CA TYR A 292 8.06 -6.88 3.90
C TYR A 292 8.95 -6.41 5.07
N ASN A 293 8.34 -5.97 6.17
CA ASN A 293 9.08 -5.55 7.36
C ASN A 293 9.92 -6.70 7.93
N MET A 294 9.37 -7.91 8.02
CA MET A 294 10.13 -9.09 8.45
C MET A 294 11.32 -9.38 7.54
N ALA A 295 11.16 -9.27 6.22
CA ALA A 295 12.23 -9.51 5.26
C ALA A 295 13.36 -8.48 5.40
N THR A 296 13.05 -7.20 5.54
CA THR A 296 14.06 -6.13 5.71
C THR A 296 14.78 -6.18 7.05
N LEU A 297 14.17 -6.81 8.06
CA LEU A 297 14.74 -7.00 9.39
C LEU A 297 15.36 -8.39 9.58
N ASP A 298 15.44 -9.18 8.52
CA ASP A 298 16.14 -10.47 8.55
C ASP A 298 17.63 -10.23 8.84
N PRO A 299 18.24 -10.95 9.80
CA PRO A 299 19.66 -10.81 10.12
C PRO A 299 20.61 -10.97 8.91
N GLN A 300 20.19 -11.64 7.85
CA GLN A 300 20.94 -11.80 6.61
C GLN A 300 20.94 -10.53 5.74
N VAL A 301 19.86 -9.74 5.77
CA VAL A 301 19.78 -8.45 5.07
C VAL A 301 20.62 -7.38 5.78
N ARG A 302 20.71 -7.48 7.11
CA ARG A 302 21.42 -6.58 8.03
C ARG A 302 20.85 -5.16 8.06
N LEU A 303 21.11 -4.47 9.16
CA LEU A 303 20.76 -3.06 9.33
C LEU A 303 21.92 -2.15 8.87
N TYR A 304 21.59 -0.89 8.57
CA TYR A 304 22.62 0.14 8.40
C TYR A 304 23.47 0.27 9.66
N GLN A 305 24.78 0.43 9.46
CA GLN A 305 25.73 0.68 10.54
C GLN A 305 25.43 2.00 11.25
N ARG A 306 25.73 2.10 12.55
CA ARG A 306 25.40 3.29 13.35
C ARG A 306 26.09 4.55 12.82
N GLU A 307 27.30 4.40 12.31
CA GLU A 307 28.10 5.45 11.71
C GLU A 307 27.43 6.00 10.44
N VAL A 308 26.79 5.14 9.65
CA VAL A 308 26.02 5.55 8.46
C VAL A 308 24.77 6.33 8.87
N VAL A 309 24.04 5.84 9.89
CA VAL A 309 22.85 6.54 10.41
C VAL A 309 23.23 7.90 10.97
N GLN A 310 24.33 7.99 11.73
CA GLN A 310 24.85 9.25 12.25
C GLN A 310 25.23 10.21 11.12
N LYS A 311 25.95 9.74 10.09
CA LYS A 311 26.31 10.56 8.93
C LYS A 311 25.07 11.12 8.20
N ILE A 312 24.02 10.31 8.04
CA ILE A 312 22.75 10.76 7.45
C ILE A 312 22.13 11.86 8.31
N GLN A 313 22.10 11.67 9.63
CA GLN A 313 21.58 12.67 10.57
C GLN A 313 22.40 13.97 10.56
N GLU A 314 23.73 13.90 10.48
CA GLU A 314 24.64 15.06 10.38
C GLU A 314 24.46 15.81 9.05
N THR A 315 24.21 15.07 7.96
CA THR A 315 24.04 15.62 6.62
C THR A 315 22.72 16.39 6.51
N TYR A 316 21.61 15.75 6.87
CA TYR A 316 20.28 16.32 6.64
C TYR A 316 19.68 17.03 7.84
N ARG A 317 20.25 16.86 9.04
CA ARG A 317 19.83 17.52 10.28
C ARG A 317 18.33 17.39 10.56
N PHE A 318 17.80 16.19 10.41
CA PHE A 318 16.39 15.92 10.67
C PHE A 318 15.99 16.35 12.09
N ALA A 319 14.83 16.98 12.23
CA ALA A 319 14.28 17.32 13.54
C ALA A 319 14.10 16.05 14.38
N PRO A 320 14.30 16.13 15.72
CA PRO A 320 14.04 14.99 16.59
C PRO A 320 12.57 14.56 16.45
N TRP A 321 12.32 13.26 16.39
CA TRP A 321 10.98 12.70 16.42
C TRP A 321 10.91 11.51 17.38
N SER A 322 9.76 11.34 18.02
CA SER A 322 9.53 10.31 19.02
C SER A 322 8.28 9.47 18.69
N SER A 323 7.90 8.58 19.59
CA SER A 323 6.71 7.71 19.48
C SER A 323 5.38 8.47 19.33
N ASP A 324 5.36 9.77 19.62
CA ASP A 324 4.19 10.64 19.52
C ASP A 324 4.02 11.30 18.15
N ALA A 325 5.01 11.17 17.26
CA ALA A 325 4.98 11.81 15.97
C ALA A 325 3.89 11.24 15.07
N HIS A 326 3.02 12.13 14.59
CA HIS A 326 2.05 11.80 13.55
C HIS A 326 2.71 11.86 12.17
N VAL A 327 2.20 11.06 11.22
CA VAL A 327 2.78 10.90 9.89
C VAL A 327 2.90 12.22 9.11
N ALA A 328 1.86 13.07 9.14
CA ALA A 328 1.89 14.34 8.42
C ALA A 328 3.02 15.30 8.90
N PRO A 329 3.17 15.57 10.22
CA PRO A 329 4.34 16.28 10.74
C PRO A 329 5.69 15.64 10.37
N LEU A 330 5.79 14.30 10.38
CA LEU A 330 7.03 13.61 9.99
C LEU A 330 7.44 13.94 8.56
N TYR A 331 6.50 13.85 7.60
CA TYR A 331 6.78 14.22 6.21
C TYR A 331 7.23 15.66 6.07
N TYR A 332 6.55 16.60 6.73
CA TYR A 332 6.91 18.01 6.65
C TYR A 332 8.33 18.25 7.17
N ASN A 333 8.68 17.65 8.31
CA ASN A 333 10.02 17.78 8.89
C ASN A 333 11.11 17.21 7.98
N ILE A 334 10.84 16.11 7.27
CA ILE A 334 11.78 15.50 6.33
C ILE A 334 11.97 16.36 5.09
N LEU A 335 10.87 16.81 4.49
CA LEU A 335 10.92 17.68 3.31
C LEU A 335 11.63 18.99 3.63
N LYS A 336 11.32 19.61 4.77
CA LYS A 336 12.01 20.80 5.26
C LYS A 336 13.50 20.56 5.45
N ALA A 337 13.87 19.47 6.12
CA ALA A 337 15.28 19.12 6.34
C ALA A 337 16.04 18.92 5.02
N TRP A 338 15.43 18.25 4.03
CA TRP A 338 16.02 18.10 2.70
C TRP A 338 16.13 19.42 1.94
N ASP A 339 15.13 20.31 2.02
CA ASP A 339 15.15 21.61 1.36
C ASP A 339 16.21 22.55 1.96
N GLU A 340 16.39 22.51 3.28
CA GLU A 340 17.35 23.37 3.99
C GLU A 340 18.80 22.85 3.88
N ASN A 341 19.00 21.53 3.83
CA ASN A 341 20.34 20.92 3.98
C ASN A 341 20.80 20.12 2.75
N SER A 342 20.03 20.09 1.65
CA SER A 342 20.41 19.41 0.41
C SER A 342 19.74 20.02 -0.83
N ASP A 343 20.01 19.47 -2.00
CA ASP A 343 19.33 19.79 -3.26
C ASP A 343 18.28 18.74 -3.67
N LEU A 344 18.05 17.71 -2.85
CA LEU A 344 17.24 16.53 -3.23
C LEU A 344 15.85 16.87 -3.76
N VAL A 345 15.15 17.81 -3.11
CA VAL A 345 13.79 18.21 -3.50
C VAL A 345 13.76 19.23 -4.66
N ARG A 346 14.91 19.84 -4.98
CA ARG A 346 15.08 20.83 -6.05
C ARG A 346 15.70 20.24 -7.32
N LYS A 347 16.18 19.00 -7.27
CA LYS A 347 16.83 18.35 -8.40
C LYS A 347 15.82 17.93 -9.47
N GLU A 348 15.70 18.72 -10.52
CA GLU A 348 14.69 18.54 -11.58
C GLU A 348 14.77 17.20 -12.32
N ASP A 349 15.94 16.56 -12.39
CA ASP A 349 16.09 15.23 -12.99
C ASP A 349 15.23 14.14 -12.31
N TYR A 350 14.76 14.39 -11.08
CA TYR A 350 13.87 13.48 -10.36
C TYR A 350 12.40 13.68 -10.68
N TYR A 351 12.05 14.67 -11.48
CA TYR A 351 10.68 15.08 -11.70
C TYR A 351 10.29 15.05 -13.17
N VAL A 352 9.00 14.95 -13.42
CA VAL A 352 8.37 15.26 -14.71
C VAL A 352 7.31 16.34 -14.49
N HIS A 353 7.04 17.08 -15.54
CA HIS A 353 6.13 18.22 -15.53
C HIS A 353 4.92 17.94 -16.42
N PHE A 354 3.74 18.34 -15.94
CA PHE A 354 2.48 18.25 -16.66
C PHE A 354 1.88 19.64 -16.86
N SER A 355 1.71 20.03 -18.12
CA SER A 355 1.02 21.26 -18.48
C SER A 355 -0.51 21.12 -18.47
N ASP A 356 -1.02 19.89 -18.48
CA ASP A 356 -2.43 19.51 -18.63
C ASP A 356 -3.04 18.95 -17.33
N SER A 357 -2.67 19.52 -16.19
CA SER A 357 -3.12 19.04 -14.88
C SER A 357 -4.32 19.82 -14.33
N VAL A 358 -5.22 19.09 -13.67
CA VAL A 358 -6.34 19.66 -12.91
C VAL A 358 -5.91 20.41 -11.64
N PHE A 359 -4.64 20.27 -11.25
CA PHE A 359 -4.03 20.99 -10.14
C PHE A 359 -3.31 22.29 -10.56
N GLY A 360 -3.37 22.65 -11.84
CA GLY A 360 -2.76 23.86 -12.39
C GLY A 360 -1.79 23.59 -13.54
N ALA A 361 -1.35 24.66 -14.19
CA ALA A 361 -0.31 24.59 -15.21
C ALA A 361 1.05 24.34 -14.55
N ASP A 362 1.83 23.41 -15.11
CA ASP A 362 3.16 23.02 -14.62
C ASP A 362 3.16 22.21 -13.31
N LEU A 363 2.33 21.17 -13.25
CA LEU A 363 2.38 20.23 -12.14
C LEU A 363 3.66 19.38 -12.20
N ARG A 364 4.54 19.60 -11.23
CA ARG A 364 5.77 18.83 -11.00
C ARG A 364 5.50 17.60 -10.12
N VAL A 365 5.90 16.42 -10.58
CA VAL A 365 5.82 15.16 -9.80
C VAL A 365 7.03 14.27 -9.98
N LEU A 366 7.34 13.45 -8.98
CA LEU A 366 8.45 12.50 -9.03
C LEU A 366 8.30 11.55 -10.22
N ALA A 367 9.34 11.48 -11.06
CA ALA A 367 9.47 10.57 -12.17
C ALA A 367 9.62 9.12 -11.68
N PRO A 368 9.24 8.10 -12.48
CA PRO A 368 9.62 6.73 -12.20
C PRO A 368 11.16 6.60 -12.17
N VAL A 369 11.68 6.04 -11.07
CA VAL A 369 13.13 5.92 -10.84
C VAL A 369 13.78 4.86 -11.73
N VAL A 370 13.04 3.80 -12.08
CA VAL A 370 13.56 2.68 -12.87
C VAL A 370 13.76 3.11 -14.33
N LYS A 371 14.94 2.85 -14.88
CA LYS A 371 15.28 3.02 -16.30
C LYS A 371 15.72 1.68 -16.88
N TYR A 372 15.20 1.32 -18.05
CA TYR A 372 15.61 0.12 -18.77
C TYR A 372 16.63 0.47 -19.85
N ALA A 373 17.35 -0.52 -20.36
CA ALA A 373 18.32 -0.33 -21.44
C ALA A 373 17.66 0.21 -22.73
N SER A 374 16.40 -0.17 -22.97
CA SER A 374 15.57 0.41 -24.03
C SER A 374 14.73 1.57 -23.47
N GLU A 375 14.90 2.75 -24.07
CA GLU A 375 14.13 3.95 -23.70
C GLU A 375 12.62 3.76 -23.98
N GLU A 376 12.25 3.15 -25.11
CA GLU A 376 10.85 2.88 -25.48
C GLU A 376 10.12 2.02 -24.45
N SER A 377 10.86 1.12 -23.79
CA SER A 377 10.34 0.19 -22.77
C SER A 377 10.36 0.79 -21.36
N THR A 378 11.04 1.92 -21.16
CA THR A 378 11.29 2.50 -19.84
C THR A 378 10.00 3.02 -19.19
N PRO A 379 9.79 2.77 -17.88
CA PRO A 379 8.64 3.30 -17.15
C PRO A 379 8.52 4.83 -17.23
N ARG A 380 7.29 5.30 -17.48
CA ARG A 380 6.95 6.73 -17.57
C ARG A 380 5.49 6.98 -17.21
N TRP A 381 5.20 8.16 -16.70
CA TRP A 381 3.82 8.61 -16.50
C TRP A 381 3.22 9.07 -17.84
N THR A 382 2.01 8.65 -18.15
CA THR A 382 1.30 9.03 -19.39
C THR A 382 0.27 10.14 -19.19
N SER A 383 -0.13 10.39 -17.95
CA SER A 383 -1.08 11.44 -17.58
C SER A 383 -0.74 11.97 -16.19
N PRO A 384 -1.12 13.22 -15.88
CA PRO A 384 -0.91 13.78 -14.56
C PRO A 384 -1.68 13.01 -13.48
N PRO A 385 -1.26 13.13 -12.22
CA PRO A 385 -2.12 12.84 -11.08
C PRO A 385 -3.47 13.54 -11.20
N VAL A 386 -4.52 12.85 -10.76
CA VAL A 386 -5.87 13.42 -10.61
C VAL A 386 -6.39 13.24 -9.18
N PRO A 387 -7.41 14.01 -8.76
CA PRO A 387 -8.13 13.75 -7.53
C PRO A 387 -8.71 12.33 -7.45
N PHE A 388 -9.08 11.92 -6.24
CA PHE A 388 -9.88 10.72 -6.07
C PHE A 388 -11.26 10.92 -6.69
N CYS A 389 -11.82 9.86 -7.26
CA CYS A 389 -13.18 9.89 -7.82
C CYS A 389 -13.35 11.01 -8.86
N HIS A 390 -12.32 11.27 -9.67
CA HIS A 390 -12.28 12.42 -10.57
C HIS A 390 -13.04 12.19 -11.89
N HIS A 391 -12.96 10.99 -12.43
CA HIS A 391 -13.51 10.67 -13.73
C HIS A 391 -14.90 10.05 -13.61
N GLU A 392 -15.73 10.28 -14.63
CA GLU A 392 -16.92 9.48 -14.84
C GLU A 392 -16.57 8.02 -15.13
N PHE A 393 -17.54 7.13 -14.91
CA PHE A 393 -17.37 5.72 -15.23
C PHE A 393 -17.03 5.53 -16.71
N ARG A 394 -15.98 4.75 -16.97
CA ARG A 394 -15.62 4.25 -18.29
C ARG A 394 -15.09 2.82 -18.19
N ASN A 395 -15.28 2.04 -19.24
CA ASN A 395 -14.60 0.75 -19.38
C ASN A 395 -13.15 0.96 -19.84
N PHE A 396 -12.39 -0.14 -19.83
CA PHE A 396 -11.05 -0.17 -20.37
C PHE A 396 -11.04 0.15 -21.87
N SER A 397 -9.90 0.64 -22.34
CA SER A 397 -9.68 0.90 -23.75
C SER A 397 -9.73 -0.41 -24.56
N PRO A 398 -10.26 -0.39 -25.80
CA PRO A 398 -10.10 -1.51 -26.71
C PRO A 398 -8.61 -1.61 -27.08
N VAL A 399 -8.04 -2.80 -26.91
CA VAL A 399 -6.62 -3.10 -27.17
C VAL A 399 -6.49 -3.91 -28.45
#